data_AF-A0A2E7VWP0-F1
#
_entry.id   AF-A0A2E7VWP0-F1
#
_cell.length_a   1.000
_cell.length_b   1.000
_cell.length_c   1.000
_cell.angle_alpha   90.00
_cell.angle_beta   90.00
_cell.angle_gamma   90.00
#
_symmetry.space_group_name_H-M   'P 1'
#
loop_
_entity.id
_entity.type
_entity.pdbx_description
1 polymer ?
#
loop_
_entity_poly.entity_id
_entity_poly.type
_entity_poly.pdbx_seq_one_letter_code
_entity_poly.pdbx_strand_id
1 'polypeptide(L)'
;MTSKMMNGIMFIIAGLGSIAVYIGLGETGILDKSHTEKIAAYTLLAIPLAFMMTRKIQNNSLIDAGLLIIIVGLTIGLVSDAISSAEISTESESIGNVIAWTGWSAMYFGMFISGLGYLRTTLFPQWLSGLLTIASFAFFAFVAVLNSDQLEQNEGLIPPLWMANSIVLVIMGIFTIRRTGQKTK
;
A
#
# COMPACT_ATOMS: atom_id res chain seq x y z
N MET A 1 -22.98 10.94 0.75
CA MET A 1 -21.82 10.30 0.10
C MET A 1 -22.12 8.82 -0.09
N THR A 2 -21.89 8.24 -1.28
CA THR A 2 -22.23 6.83 -1.55
C THR A 2 -21.10 5.89 -1.13
N SER A 3 -21.38 4.61 -0.83
CA SER A 3 -20.36 3.61 -0.50
C SER A 3 -19.29 3.47 -1.59
N LYS A 4 -19.70 3.61 -2.85
CA LYS A 4 -18.81 3.63 -4.01
C LYS A 4 -17.84 4.83 -3.97
N MET A 5 -18.37 6.02 -3.68
CA MET A 5 -17.56 7.23 -3.56
C MET A 5 -16.57 7.12 -2.39
N MET A 6 -17.01 6.57 -1.25
CA MET A 6 -16.13 6.29 -0.10
C MET A 6 -14.99 5.33 -0.47
N ASN A 7 -15.31 4.20 -1.10
CA ASN A 7 -14.30 3.22 -1.52
C ASN A 7 -13.26 3.84 -2.46
N GLY A 8 -13.72 4.61 -3.45
CA GLY A 8 -12.80 5.26 -4.38
C GLY A 8 -11.92 6.32 -3.73
N ILE A 9 -12.44 7.07 -2.76
CA ILE A 9 -11.62 8.01 -1.95
C ILE A 9 -10.59 7.25 -1.12
N MET A 10 -10.94 6.10 -0.53
CA MET A 10 -9.98 5.27 0.21
C MET A 10 -8.82 4.82 -0.67
N PHE A 11 -9.07 4.42 -1.92
CA PHE A 11 -8.00 4.12 -2.88
C PHE A 11 -7.10 5.32 -3.20
N ILE A 12 -7.68 6.53 -3.32
CA ILE A 12 -6.92 7.75 -3.58
C ILE A 12 -6.03 8.10 -2.37
N ILE A 13 -6.58 8.02 -1.15
CA ILE A 13 -5.82 8.24 0.09
C ILE A 13 -4.73 7.17 0.24
N ALA A 14 -5.04 5.90 -0.09
CA ALA A 14 -4.08 4.81 -0.05
C ALA A 14 -2.88 5.06 -1.00
N GLY A 15 -3.10 5.70 -2.14
CA GLY A 15 -2.03 6.04 -3.08
C GLY A 15 -1.25 7.30 -2.72
N LEU A 16 -1.92 8.36 -2.25
CA LEU A 16 -1.31 9.69 -2.11
C LEU A 16 -1.13 10.18 -0.68
N GLY A 17 -1.81 9.55 0.28
CA GLY A 17 -1.93 10.07 1.64
C GLY A 17 -0.59 10.22 2.33
N SER A 18 0.21 9.16 2.39
CA SER A 18 1.51 9.19 3.05
C SER A 18 2.52 10.05 2.28
N ILE A 19 2.47 10.04 0.94
CA ILE A 19 3.28 10.93 0.09
C ILE A 19 3.00 12.40 0.44
N ALA A 20 1.73 12.78 0.54
CA ALA A 20 1.34 14.14 0.89
C ALA A 20 1.79 14.52 2.31
N VAL A 21 1.81 13.57 3.24
CA VAL A 21 2.31 13.78 4.61
C VAL A 21 3.83 13.99 4.60
N TYR A 22 4.60 13.11 3.96
CA TYR A 22 6.06 13.23 3.92
C TYR A 22 6.49 14.52 3.23
N ILE A 23 6.01 14.80 2.02
CA ILE A 23 6.42 15.98 1.24
C ILE A 23 5.82 17.27 1.83
N GLY A 24 4.55 17.24 2.22
CA GLY A 24 3.82 18.45 2.61
C GLY A 24 4.05 18.88 4.06
N LEU A 25 4.29 17.93 4.96
CA LEU A 25 4.33 18.19 6.40
C LEU A 25 5.68 17.80 7.04
N GLY A 26 6.28 16.71 6.60
CA GLY A 26 7.56 16.22 7.12
C GLY A 26 8.74 17.04 6.62
N GLU A 27 8.97 17.05 5.31
CA GLU A 27 10.10 17.76 4.68
C GLU A 27 10.07 19.27 4.87
N THR A 28 8.88 19.85 5.10
CA THR A 28 8.71 21.28 5.39
C THR A 28 9.09 21.66 6.83
N GLY A 29 9.31 20.67 7.69
CA GLY A 29 9.61 20.87 9.12
C GLY A 29 8.39 21.30 9.95
N ILE A 30 7.17 21.22 9.39
CA ILE A 30 5.93 21.50 10.13
C ILE A 30 5.72 20.45 11.21
N LEU A 31 6.08 19.20 10.92
CA LEU A 31 6.03 18.09 11.86
C LEU A 31 7.44 17.54 12.12
N ASP A 32 7.67 17.07 13.33
CA ASP A 32 8.85 16.24 13.61
C ASP A 32 8.71 14.84 12.96
N LYS A 33 9.80 14.07 12.93
CA LYS A 33 9.85 12.74 12.32
C LYS A 33 8.78 11.80 12.91
N SER A 34 8.66 11.75 14.24
CA SER A 34 7.71 10.86 14.93
C SER A 34 6.24 11.18 14.59
N HIS A 35 5.87 12.47 14.55
CA HIS A 35 4.55 12.90 14.15
C HIS A 35 4.29 12.67 12.66
N THR A 36 5.30 12.88 11.81
CA THR A 36 5.22 12.60 10.37
C THR A 36 4.89 11.13 10.12
N GLU A 37 5.65 10.21 10.72
CA GLU A 37 5.41 8.76 10.56
C GLU A 37 4.03 8.36 11.10
N LYS A 38 3.63 8.90 12.25
CA LYS A 38 2.32 8.61 12.85
C LYS A 38 1.15 9.04 11.94
N ILE A 39 1.23 10.21 11.34
CA ILE A 39 0.16 10.69 10.44
C ILE A 39 0.21 9.93 9.11
N ALA A 40 1.40 9.66 8.56
CA ALA A 40 1.57 8.85 7.37
C ALA A 40 0.96 7.45 7.57
N ALA A 41 1.21 6.81 8.71
CA ALA A 41 0.63 5.53 9.10
C ALA A 41 -0.90 5.53 9.04
N TYR A 42 -1.56 6.58 9.55
CA TYR A 42 -3.02 6.67 9.51
C TYR A 42 -3.57 6.76 8.08
N THR A 43 -2.83 7.40 7.18
CA THR A 43 -3.23 7.43 5.76
C THR A 43 -3.03 6.08 5.07
N LEU A 44 -1.98 5.34 5.43
CA LEU A 44 -1.71 4.00 4.88
C LEU A 44 -2.78 2.97 5.29
N LEU A 45 -3.48 3.17 6.41
CA LEU A 45 -4.65 2.35 6.77
C LEU A 45 -5.78 2.43 5.73
N ALA A 46 -5.77 3.41 4.83
CA ALA A 46 -6.71 3.45 3.71
C ALA A 46 -6.50 2.28 2.72
N ILE A 47 -5.30 1.69 2.64
CA ILE A 47 -5.01 0.52 1.79
C ILE A 47 -5.94 -0.65 2.15
N PRO A 48 -5.88 -1.25 3.35
CA PRO A 48 -6.74 -2.39 3.67
C PRO A 48 -8.23 -2.03 3.63
N LEU A 49 -8.61 -0.78 3.96
CA LEU A 49 -10.00 -0.33 3.88
C LEU A 49 -10.52 -0.33 2.44
N ALA A 50 -9.76 0.20 1.47
CA ALA A 50 -10.14 0.21 0.07
C ALA A 50 -10.33 -1.22 -0.49
N PHE A 51 -9.40 -2.13 -0.18
CA PHE A 51 -9.48 -3.53 -0.61
C PHE A 51 -10.66 -4.26 0.07
N MET A 52 -10.90 -4.02 1.36
CA MET A 52 -12.03 -4.60 2.11
C MET A 52 -13.39 -4.10 1.61
N MET A 53 -13.52 -2.84 1.23
CA MET A 53 -14.77 -2.32 0.67
C MET A 53 -15.02 -2.90 -0.73
N THR A 54 -13.95 -3.12 -1.50
CA THR A 54 -14.01 -3.65 -2.86
C THR A 54 -14.38 -5.13 -2.89
N ARG A 55 -13.80 -5.96 -2.02
CA ARG A 55 -14.09 -7.41 -1.98
C ARG A 55 -15.58 -7.70 -1.72
N LYS A 56 -16.27 -6.84 -0.97
CA LYS A 56 -17.71 -6.99 -0.65
C LYS A 56 -18.62 -6.87 -1.87
N ILE A 57 -18.12 -6.32 -2.99
CA ILE A 57 -18.88 -6.16 -4.23
C ILE A 57 -18.91 -7.48 -5.02
N GLN A 58 -17.78 -8.20 -5.07
CA GLN A 58 -17.67 -9.49 -5.74
C GLN A 58 -16.60 -10.33 -5.04
N ASN A 59 -17.01 -11.48 -4.51
CA ASN A 59 -16.13 -12.35 -3.74
C ASN A 59 -15.15 -13.11 -4.64
N ASN A 60 -13.92 -13.25 -4.17
CA ASN A 60 -12.88 -14.11 -4.76
C ASN A 60 -11.85 -14.45 -3.67
N SER A 61 -11.52 -15.73 -3.53
CA SER A 61 -10.63 -16.20 -2.46
C SER A 61 -9.22 -15.59 -2.50
N LEU A 62 -8.73 -15.21 -3.69
CA LEU A 62 -7.45 -14.52 -3.81
C LEU A 62 -7.52 -13.07 -3.29
N ILE A 63 -8.64 -12.38 -3.49
CA ILE A 63 -8.84 -11.03 -2.93
C ILE A 63 -8.89 -11.11 -1.40
N ASP A 64 -9.54 -12.13 -0.85
CA ASP A 64 -9.63 -12.33 0.59
C ASP A 64 -8.26 -12.68 1.21
N ALA A 65 -7.54 -13.62 0.60
CA ALA A 65 -6.19 -13.98 1.03
C ALA A 65 -5.22 -12.81 0.90
N GLY A 66 -5.27 -12.09 -0.23
CA GLY A 66 -4.44 -10.91 -0.47
C GLY A 66 -4.68 -9.82 0.56
N LEU A 67 -5.94 -9.53 0.92
CA LEU A 67 -6.25 -8.56 1.96
C LEU A 67 -5.71 -8.97 3.34
N LEU A 68 -5.80 -10.26 3.72
CA LEU A 68 -5.21 -10.72 4.98
C LEU A 68 -3.69 -10.49 5.01
N ILE A 69 -3.01 -10.80 3.91
CA ILE A 69 -1.57 -10.58 3.77
C ILE A 69 -1.23 -9.08 3.82
N ILE A 70 -2.01 -8.21 3.16
CA ILE A 70 -1.88 -6.75 3.23
C ILE A 70 -1.93 -6.29 4.69
N ILE A 71 -2.93 -6.74 5.45
CA ILE A 71 -3.11 -6.32 6.86
C ILE A 71 -1.90 -6.75 7.70
N VAL A 72 -1.43 -7.99 7.53
CA VAL A 72 -0.26 -8.50 8.27
C VAL A 72 1.00 -7.71 7.92
N GLY A 73 1.31 -7.58 6.62
CA GLY A 73 2.51 -6.87 6.15
C GLY A 73 2.50 -5.39 6.54
N LEU A 74 1.38 -4.71 6.35
CA LEU A 74 1.21 -3.32 6.76
C LEU A 74 1.42 -3.16 8.26
N THR A 75 0.86 -4.04 9.09
CA THR A 75 1.05 -3.95 10.54
C THR A 75 2.52 -4.07 10.92
N ILE A 76 3.27 -5.00 10.30
CA ILE A 76 4.71 -5.15 10.53
C ILE A 76 5.47 -3.88 10.11
N GLY A 77 5.16 -3.34 8.94
CA GLY A 77 5.77 -2.10 8.43
C GLY A 77 5.51 -0.89 9.35
N LEU A 78 4.25 -0.69 9.77
CA LEU A 78 3.89 0.41 10.66
C LEU A 78 4.53 0.30 12.04
N VAL A 79 4.64 -0.91 12.59
CA VAL A 79 5.35 -1.14 13.86
C VAL A 79 6.84 -0.82 13.69
N SER A 80 7.44 -1.25 12.58
CA SER A 80 8.83 -0.93 12.26
C SER A 80 9.08 0.58 12.18
N ASP A 81 8.23 1.32 11.45
CA ASP A 81 8.37 2.77 11.32
C ASP A 81 8.21 3.45 12.68
N ALA A 82 7.26 2.99 13.50
CA ALA A 82 7.08 3.52 14.84
C ALA A 82 8.32 3.31 15.73
N ILE A 83 8.96 2.14 15.67
CA ILE A 83 10.21 1.86 16.39
C ILE A 83 11.34 2.79 15.89
N SER A 84 11.53 2.86 14.57
CA SER A 84 12.61 3.65 13.95
C SER A 84 12.45 5.15 14.20
N SER A 85 11.21 5.64 14.25
CA SER A 85 10.86 7.04 14.50
C SER A 85 10.92 7.47 15.96
N ALA A 86 10.95 6.50 16.89
CA ALA A 86 10.96 6.80 18.32
C ALA A 86 12.34 7.24 18.82
N GLU A 87 13.40 7.02 18.03
CA GLU A 87 14.77 7.47 18.28
C GLU A 87 15.28 7.13 19.70
N ILE A 88 14.85 5.98 20.22
CA ILE A 88 15.15 5.54 21.60
C ILE A 88 16.64 5.19 21.72
N SER A 89 17.18 4.53 20.71
CA SER A 89 18.62 4.24 20.57
C SER A 89 18.99 3.92 19.12
N THR A 90 20.28 3.91 18.79
CA THR A 90 20.80 3.50 17.47
C THR A 90 20.45 2.05 17.14
N GLU A 91 20.42 1.17 18.14
CA GLU A 91 20.02 -0.23 17.97
C GLU A 91 18.55 -0.34 17.61
N SER A 92 17.68 0.51 18.19
CA SER A 92 16.25 0.52 17.89
C SER A 92 15.97 0.87 16.43
N GLU A 93 16.70 1.83 15.86
CA GLU A 93 16.62 2.19 14.44
C GLU A 93 17.06 1.02 13.55
N SER A 94 18.15 0.33 13.89
CA SER A 94 18.60 -0.83 13.11
C SER A 94 17.58 -1.99 13.12
N ILE A 95 16.95 -2.24 14.27
CA ILE A 95 15.93 -3.30 14.42
C ILE A 95 14.70 -2.96 13.59
N GLY A 96 14.25 -1.71 13.65
CA GLY A 96 13.15 -1.22 12.83
C GLY A 96 13.44 -1.46 11.35
N ASN A 97 14.55 -0.92 10.83
CA ASN A 97 14.92 -1.03 9.42
C ASN A 97 14.95 -2.47 8.88
N VAL A 98 15.46 -3.43 9.67
CA VAL A 98 15.49 -4.86 9.26
C VAL A 98 14.08 -5.44 9.15
N ILE A 99 13.18 -5.08 10.07
CA ILE A 99 11.80 -5.56 10.08
C ILE A 99 10.97 -4.86 8.98
N ALA A 100 11.26 -3.60 8.69
CA ALA A 100 10.58 -2.76 7.70
C ALA A 100 10.46 -3.49 6.36
N TRP A 101 11.59 -3.99 5.84
CA TRP A 101 11.64 -4.62 4.53
C TRP A 101 10.75 -5.86 4.44
N THR A 102 10.69 -6.66 5.50
CA THR A 102 9.80 -7.82 5.56
C THR A 102 8.33 -7.38 5.56
N GLY A 103 7.97 -6.38 6.36
CA GLY A 103 6.61 -5.86 6.44
C GLY A 103 6.13 -5.27 5.12
N TRP A 104 6.89 -4.34 4.55
CA TRP A 104 6.57 -3.70 3.29
C TRP A 104 6.50 -4.70 2.14
N SER A 105 7.49 -5.59 2.02
CA SER A 105 7.49 -6.66 1.02
C SER A 105 6.24 -7.54 1.13
N ALA A 106 5.87 -7.97 2.35
CA ALA A 106 4.67 -8.76 2.57
C ALA A 106 3.39 -8.00 2.20
N MET A 107 3.30 -6.70 2.48
CA MET A 107 2.15 -5.89 2.07
C MET A 107 1.97 -5.91 0.55
N TYR A 108 3.06 -5.66 -0.21
CA TYR A 108 3.02 -5.70 -1.68
C TYR A 108 2.77 -7.10 -2.22
N PHE A 109 3.23 -8.16 -1.54
CA PHE A 109 2.82 -9.52 -1.87
C PHE A 109 1.31 -9.70 -1.76
N GLY A 110 0.68 -9.18 -0.70
CA GLY A 110 -0.77 -9.20 -0.54
C GLY A 110 -1.50 -8.41 -1.62
N MET A 111 -0.96 -7.27 -2.04
CA MET A 111 -1.50 -6.48 -3.16
C MET A 111 -1.37 -7.23 -4.50
N PHE A 112 -0.25 -7.93 -4.73
CA PHE A 112 -0.05 -8.80 -5.88
C PHE A 112 -1.10 -9.92 -5.94
N ILE A 113 -1.31 -10.64 -4.83
CA ILE A 113 -2.32 -11.70 -4.74
C ILE A 113 -3.73 -11.14 -4.96
N SER A 114 -4.03 -9.96 -4.41
CA SER A 114 -5.29 -9.27 -4.66
C SER A 114 -5.47 -8.88 -6.13
N GLY A 115 -4.40 -8.42 -6.81
CA GLY A 115 -4.38 -8.14 -8.24
C GLY A 115 -4.71 -9.35 -9.09
N LEU A 116 -4.13 -10.51 -8.79
CA LEU A 116 -4.49 -11.79 -9.41
C LEU A 116 -5.97 -12.14 -9.18
N GLY A 117 -6.49 -11.83 -7.99
CA GLY A 117 -7.90 -11.94 -7.68
C GLY A 117 -8.75 -11.03 -8.58
N TYR A 118 -8.39 -9.75 -8.72
CA TYR A 118 -9.13 -8.81 -9.56
C TYR A 118 -9.14 -9.18 -11.04
N LEU A 119 -8.08 -9.80 -11.58
CA LEU A 119 -8.05 -10.36 -12.93
C LEU A 119 -9.14 -11.44 -13.14
N ARG A 120 -9.60 -12.09 -12.07
CA ARG A 120 -10.66 -13.11 -12.09
C ARG A 120 -12.04 -12.55 -11.78
N THR A 121 -12.22 -11.22 -11.79
CA THR A 121 -13.49 -10.56 -11.49
C THR A 121 -13.86 -9.52 -12.53
N THR A 122 -15.05 -8.92 -12.40
CA THR A 122 -15.45 -7.75 -13.19
C THR A 122 -15.33 -6.44 -12.39
N LEU A 123 -14.58 -6.46 -11.28
CA LEU A 123 -14.45 -5.30 -10.38
C LEU A 123 -13.72 -4.13 -11.04
N PHE A 124 -12.70 -4.44 -11.83
CA PHE A 124 -11.91 -3.49 -12.61
C PHE A 124 -11.68 -4.02 -14.02
N PRO A 125 -11.39 -3.15 -15.00
CA PRO A 125 -10.89 -3.58 -16.30
C PRO A 125 -9.63 -4.44 -16.15
N GLN A 126 -9.50 -5.46 -16.99
CA GLN A 126 -8.39 -6.43 -16.91
C GLN A 126 -7.01 -5.77 -16.92
N TRP A 127 -6.81 -4.74 -17.74
CA TRP A 127 -5.55 -4.02 -17.80
C TRP A 127 -5.19 -3.34 -16.46
N LEU A 128 -6.19 -2.82 -15.74
CA LEU A 128 -5.96 -2.13 -14.46
C LEU A 128 -5.63 -3.13 -13.34
N SER A 129 -6.33 -4.26 -13.31
CA SER A 129 -5.99 -5.40 -12.44
C SER A 129 -4.60 -5.94 -12.75
N GLY A 130 -4.23 -5.99 -14.03
CA GLY A 130 -2.90 -6.39 -14.50
C GLY A 130 -1.81 -5.42 -14.04
N LEU A 131 -2.06 -4.10 -14.13
CA LEU A 131 -1.12 -3.09 -13.62
C LEU A 131 -0.88 -3.23 -12.11
N LEU A 132 -1.94 -3.44 -11.30
CA LEU A 132 -1.78 -3.68 -9.87
C LEU A 132 -0.92 -4.92 -9.63
N THR A 133 -1.22 -6.01 -10.34
CA THR A 133 -0.47 -7.27 -10.24
C THR A 133 1.02 -7.05 -10.51
N ILE A 134 1.35 -6.41 -11.64
CA ILE A 134 2.74 -6.22 -12.07
C ILE A 134 3.48 -5.25 -11.15
N ALA A 135 2.89 -4.10 -10.82
CA ALA A 135 3.52 -3.09 -9.97
C ALA A 135 3.79 -3.63 -8.56
N SER A 136 2.83 -4.36 -7.98
CA SER A 136 2.98 -4.93 -6.65
C SER A 136 3.97 -6.10 -6.64
N PHE A 137 3.96 -6.92 -7.69
CA PHE A 137 4.96 -7.99 -7.85
C PHE A 137 6.38 -7.43 -7.98
N ALA A 138 6.57 -6.36 -8.75
CA ALA A 138 7.89 -5.74 -8.93
C ALA A 138 8.46 -5.25 -7.61
N PHE A 139 7.68 -4.55 -6.78
CA PHE A 139 8.13 -4.12 -5.45
C PHE A 139 8.43 -5.31 -4.54
N PHE A 140 7.49 -6.27 -4.44
CA PHE A 140 7.66 -7.46 -3.63
C PHE A 140 8.92 -8.23 -4.02
N ALA A 141 9.11 -8.54 -5.31
CA ALA A 141 10.24 -9.32 -5.79
C ALA A 141 11.57 -8.57 -5.58
N PHE A 142 11.58 -7.25 -5.76
CA PHE A 142 12.75 -6.41 -5.49
C PHE A 142 13.21 -6.55 -4.04
N VAL A 143 12.29 -6.44 -3.08
CA VAL A 143 12.65 -6.52 -1.65
C VAL A 143 12.87 -7.96 -1.18
N ALA A 144 12.13 -8.93 -1.71
CA ALA A 144 12.21 -10.32 -1.26
C ALA A 144 13.48 -11.06 -1.72
N VAL A 145 14.11 -10.62 -2.81
CA VAL A 145 15.28 -11.30 -3.40
C VAL A 145 16.60 -10.70 -2.92
N LEU A 146 16.62 -9.40 -2.64
CA LEU A 146 17.83 -8.68 -2.25
C LEU A 146 18.09 -8.79 -0.74
N ASN A 147 19.36 -8.89 -0.36
CA ASN A 147 19.79 -8.75 1.03
C ASN A 147 19.95 -7.27 1.43
N SER A 148 20.23 -6.98 2.70
CA SER A 148 20.36 -5.61 3.21
C SER A 148 21.37 -4.76 2.44
N ASP A 149 22.59 -5.26 2.22
CA ASP A 149 23.64 -4.53 1.50
C ASP A 149 23.22 -4.20 0.05
N GLN A 150 22.53 -5.13 -0.60
CA GLN A 150 22.02 -4.92 -1.96
C GLN A 150 20.86 -3.92 -1.99
N LEU A 151 20.00 -3.92 -0.97
CA LEU A 151 18.92 -2.95 -0.85
C LEU A 151 19.47 -1.54 -0.66
N GLU A 152 20.45 -1.36 0.22
CA GLU A 152 21.14 -0.08 0.45
C GLU A 152 21.76 0.47 -0.85
N GLN A 153 22.45 -0.39 -1.61
CA GLN A 153 23.04 -0.01 -2.90
C GLN A 153 22.01 0.38 -3.97
N ASN A 154 20.75 -0.04 -3.81
CA ASN A 154 19.67 0.17 -4.77
C ASN A 154 18.51 0.99 -4.20
N GLU A 155 18.72 1.73 -3.11
CA GLU A 155 17.66 2.51 -2.44
C GLU A 155 16.93 3.47 -3.38
N GLY A 156 17.63 4.01 -4.38
CA GLY A 156 17.05 4.89 -5.40
C GLY A 156 15.90 4.27 -6.21
N LEU A 157 15.75 2.93 -6.21
CA LEU A 157 14.65 2.23 -6.87
C LEU A 157 13.40 2.10 -5.99
N ILE A 158 13.51 2.27 -4.68
CA ILE A 158 12.40 2.08 -3.74
C ILE A 158 11.31 3.15 -3.95
N PRO A 159 11.61 4.47 -4.00
CA PRO A 159 10.57 5.48 -4.23
C PRO A 159 9.86 5.31 -5.59
N PRO A 160 10.54 5.05 -6.73
CA PRO A 160 9.87 4.76 -7.99
C PRO A 160 8.95 3.54 -7.95
N LEU A 161 9.36 2.44 -7.32
CA LEU A 161 8.53 1.23 -7.20
C LEU A 161 7.30 1.47 -6.32
N TRP A 162 7.46 2.21 -5.23
CA TRP A 162 6.35 2.62 -4.39
C TRP A 162 5.39 3.54 -5.16
N MET A 163 5.92 4.58 -5.82
CA MET A 163 5.14 5.53 -6.60
C MET A 163 4.34 4.85 -7.72
N ALA A 164 4.91 3.84 -8.38
CA ALA A 164 4.21 3.05 -9.38
C ALA A 164 2.94 2.39 -8.82
N ASN A 165 3.03 1.80 -7.62
CA ASN A 165 1.87 1.22 -6.93
C ASN A 165 0.86 2.31 -6.51
N SER A 166 1.35 3.42 -5.97
CA SER A 166 0.52 4.58 -5.60
C SER A 166 -0.32 5.12 -6.75
N ILE A 167 0.28 5.27 -7.93
CA ILE A 167 -0.43 5.72 -9.14
C ILE A 167 -1.53 4.73 -9.52
N VAL A 168 -1.25 3.42 -9.48
CA VAL A 168 -2.26 2.39 -9.77
C VAL A 168 -3.42 2.49 -8.78
N LEU A 169 -3.16 2.66 -7.48
CA LEU A 169 -4.22 2.83 -6.47
C LEU A 169 -5.09 4.07 -6.76
N VAL A 170 -4.49 5.21 -7.11
CA VAL A 170 -5.23 6.41 -7.50
C VAL A 170 -6.15 6.14 -8.70
N ILE A 171 -5.63 5.48 -9.74
CA ILE A 171 -6.41 5.13 -10.92
C ILE A 171 -7.57 4.19 -10.53
N MET A 172 -7.33 3.18 -9.69
CA MET A 172 -8.38 2.31 -9.15
C MET A 172 -9.45 3.09 -8.39
N GLY A 173 -9.06 4.10 -7.62
CA GLY A 173 -9.99 4.99 -6.93
C GLY A 173 -10.89 5.78 -7.89
N ILE A 174 -10.30 6.37 -8.93
CA ILE A 174 -11.03 7.09 -9.98
C ILE A 174 -12.02 6.15 -10.69
N PHE A 175 -11.59 4.95 -11.07
CA PHE A 175 -12.45 3.94 -11.69
C PHE A 175 -13.59 3.51 -10.77
N THR A 176 -13.31 3.35 -9.48
CA THR A 176 -14.32 3.01 -8.47
C THR A 176 -15.40 4.09 -8.41
N ILE A 177 -15.03 5.38 -8.34
CA ILE A 177 -15.98 6.50 -8.32
C ILE A 177 -16.81 6.55 -9.61
N ARG A 178 -16.16 6.35 -10.76
CA ARG A 178 -16.79 6.47 -12.09
C ARG A 178 -17.62 5.27 -12.49
N ARG A 179 -17.50 4.13 -11.80
CA ARG A 179 -18.27 2.92 -12.10
C ARG A 179 -19.77 3.22 -12.06
N THR A 180 -20.40 3.22 -13.22
CA THR A 180 -21.86 3.24 -13.33
C THR A 180 -22.37 1.89 -12.86
N GLY A 181 -23.42 1.89 -12.03
CA GLY A 181 -23.87 0.69 -11.33
C GLY A 181 -24.04 -0.48 -12.29
N GLN A 182 -23.20 -1.50 -12.15
CA GLN A 182 -23.56 -2.82 -12.65
C GLN A 182 -24.83 -3.19 -11.88
N LYS A 183 -25.93 -3.35 -12.60
CA LYS A 183 -27.15 -3.94 -12.05
C LYS A 183 -26.72 -5.21 -11.34
N THR A 184 -26.84 -5.24 -10.01
CA THR A 184 -26.90 -6.48 -9.25
C THR A 184 -27.96 -7.33 -9.93
N LYS A 185 -27.53 -8.39 -10.62
CA LYS A 185 -28.42 -9.46 -11.00
C LYS A 185 -28.74 -10.27 -9.76
#